data_AF-A0A9D9DRZ7-F1
#
_entry.id   AF-A0A9D9DRZ7-F1
#
_cell.length_a   1.000
_cell.length_b   1.000
_cell.length_c   1.000
_cell.angle_alpha   90.00
_cell.angle_beta   90.00
_cell.angle_gamma   90.00
#
_symmetry.space_group_name_H-M   'P 1'
#
loop_
_entity.id
_entity.type
_entity.pdbx_description
1 polymer ?
#
loop_
_entity_poly.entity_id
_entity_poly.type
_entity_poly.pdbx_seq_one_letter_code
_entity_poly.pdbx_strand_id
1 'polypeptide(L)'
;MGLSASQARLLSITSRISDNELRSQTITTAKTALANKTSQASQEYLAALDETNMFFSTYDADGNKVREKLTAACLSQYAPLKNQYGIINTDGQIMVSEIDAQNYLESATLGEFLEKYGVATVEDVQVDNPEYVEQAIYIYGSNWKEWIEGTAAEDTAGGLQGLKPNEEDYNQLIWKETINAELYPKFVNASKGCLDHCYNKEGSGEDCYLHVLAHLLDLEVDSNGSIITSAYPKTFTTTYGQGISVDSGKITSSNIYGGPWNAQHTKTLEMKEVSEAVCNETGKVYYAAEDEADKAHYESLATSGLTGNDLLVEQLLSNYYTDENGETQLKTLKQKIIDLYYVTENRHSLGVDFDTTLINAIERFQEDMKLKELTPETIPDPEAYEEAYKKWQTAMEQALGVLNGLDRYLTDDQITVTDADEAQWYVNLWHRMNGASDYKAEIEGVENGAHPETHYLGQQEEEEKYAGMENSLINGLTANGKLLWTVLEDGLMNSAEYLNYGLKNGTLTLERVNFSEPTEDGSGIEQATWTAIIYSNALDISEEENEKAITKAEVKYQQAMKDIEAKDKQYDNMIRRLDTEHNALQTEYDSIKNVIGKNIERTLKMYS
;
A
#
# COMPACT_ATOMS: atom_id res chain seq x y z
N MET A 1 -79.44 52.83 -88.21
CA MET A 1 -78.17 52.05 -88.25
C MET A 1 -77.12 52.46 -87.19
N GLY A 2 -77.39 53.36 -86.24
CA GLY A 2 -76.34 53.90 -85.36
C GLY A 2 -76.11 53.21 -84.01
N LEU A 3 -77.07 52.48 -83.45
CA LEU A 3 -77.05 52.10 -82.03
C LEU A 3 -76.18 50.86 -81.73
N SER A 4 -76.23 49.83 -82.59
CA SER A 4 -75.40 48.63 -82.48
C SER A 4 -73.91 48.92 -82.68
N ALA A 5 -73.57 49.79 -83.64
CA ALA A 5 -72.20 50.24 -83.87
C ALA A 5 -71.64 51.04 -82.67
N SER A 6 -72.45 51.90 -82.05
CA SER A 6 -72.05 52.62 -80.83
C SER A 6 -71.88 51.70 -79.62
N GLN A 7 -72.74 50.68 -79.46
CA GLN A 7 -72.61 49.68 -78.39
C GLN A 7 -71.37 48.80 -78.55
N ALA A 8 -71.07 48.33 -79.78
CA ALA A 8 -69.86 47.58 -80.07
C ALA A 8 -68.59 48.41 -79.78
N ARG A 9 -68.61 49.70 -80.13
CA ARG A 9 -67.51 50.62 -79.82
C ARG A 9 -67.36 50.90 -78.32
N LEU A 10 -68.48 51.04 -77.60
CA LEU A 10 -68.48 51.20 -76.14
C LEU A 10 -67.83 49.99 -75.45
N LEU A 11 -68.22 48.77 -75.84
CA LEU A 11 -67.62 47.52 -75.32
C LEU A 11 -66.13 47.42 -75.64
N SER A 12 -65.73 47.82 -76.85
CA SER A 12 -64.32 47.87 -77.24
C SER A 12 -63.50 48.85 -76.39
N ILE A 13 -64.04 50.04 -76.10
CA ILE A 13 -63.39 51.02 -75.23
C ILE A 13 -63.34 50.52 -73.78
N THR A 14 -64.41 49.93 -73.27
CA THR A 14 -64.43 49.33 -71.92
C THR A 14 -63.36 48.25 -71.79
N SER A 15 -63.23 47.35 -72.77
CA SER A 15 -62.18 46.33 -72.77
C SER A 15 -60.78 46.94 -72.76
N ARG A 16 -60.55 48.04 -73.49
CA ARG A 16 -59.26 48.74 -73.51
C ARG A 16 -58.97 49.48 -72.21
N ILE A 17 -59.99 50.07 -71.57
CA ILE A 17 -59.89 50.70 -70.25
C ILE A 17 -59.48 49.65 -69.21
N SER A 18 -60.17 48.50 -69.18
CA SER A 18 -59.83 47.40 -68.27
C SER A 18 -58.44 46.80 -68.53
N ASP A 19 -58.02 46.68 -69.80
CA ASP A 19 -56.64 46.26 -70.13
C ASP A 19 -55.61 47.29 -69.64
N ASN A 20 -55.88 48.59 -69.79
CA ASN A 20 -55.01 49.64 -69.26
C ASN A 20 -54.94 49.64 -67.72
N GLU A 21 -56.06 49.43 -67.04
CA GLU A 21 -56.09 49.26 -65.58
C GLU A 21 -55.28 48.03 -65.13
N LEU A 22 -55.47 46.89 -65.80
CA LEU A 22 -54.72 45.66 -65.53
C LEU A 22 -53.22 45.84 -65.74
N ARG A 23 -52.82 46.51 -66.83
CA ARG A 23 -51.41 46.84 -67.10
C ARG A 23 -50.85 47.80 -66.06
N SER A 24 -51.62 48.81 -65.64
CA SER A 24 -51.21 49.75 -64.59
C SER A 24 -50.97 49.00 -63.27
N GLN A 25 -51.90 48.13 -62.85
CA GLN A 25 -51.75 47.28 -61.66
C GLN A 25 -50.52 46.37 -61.76
N THR A 26 -50.30 45.73 -62.92
CA THR A 26 -49.13 44.86 -63.16
C THR A 26 -47.83 45.64 -63.00
N ILE A 27 -47.77 46.86 -63.54
CA ILE A 27 -46.60 47.74 -63.39
C ILE A 27 -46.44 48.17 -61.94
N THR A 28 -47.52 48.53 -61.23
CA THR A 28 -47.47 48.87 -59.80
C THR A 28 -46.91 47.71 -58.96
N THR A 29 -47.35 46.47 -59.20
CA THR A 29 -46.77 45.29 -58.55
C THR A 29 -45.30 45.11 -58.90
N ALA A 30 -44.91 45.35 -60.16
CA ALA A 30 -43.51 45.33 -60.57
C ALA A 30 -42.66 46.42 -59.87
N LYS A 31 -43.23 47.61 -59.62
CA LYS A 31 -42.59 48.66 -58.81
C LYS A 31 -42.40 48.23 -57.36
N THR A 32 -43.39 47.58 -56.73
CA THR A 32 -43.24 47.00 -55.38
C THR A 32 -42.13 45.95 -55.34
N ALA A 33 -42.03 45.10 -56.37
CA ALA A 33 -40.93 44.14 -56.47
C ALA A 33 -39.56 44.80 -56.65
N LEU A 34 -39.48 45.94 -57.36
CA LEU A 34 -38.25 46.75 -57.42
C LEU A 34 -37.89 47.32 -56.05
N ALA A 35 -38.86 47.84 -55.29
CA ALA A 35 -38.62 48.33 -53.93
C ALA A 35 -38.08 47.24 -52.99
N ASN A 36 -38.58 46.01 -53.10
CA ASN A 36 -38.04 44.86 -52.37
C ASN A 36 -36.58 44.57 -52.78
N LYS A 37 -36.26 44.64 -54.08
CA LYS A 37 -34.88 44.48 -54.58
C LYS A 37 -33.95 45.58 -54.08
N THR A 38 -34.42 46.81 -53.98
CA THR A 38 -33.67 47.91 -53.36
C THR A 38 -33.35 47.57 -51.91
N SER A 39 -34.34 47.15 -51.13
CA SER A 39 -34.12 46.75 -49.73
C SER A 39 -33.14 45.59 -49.59
N GLN A 40 -33.20 44.58 -50.46
CA GLN A 40 -32.28 43.46 -50.46
C GLN A 40 -30.84 43.90 -50.79
N ALA A 41 -30.66 44.70 -51.85
CA ALA A 41 -29.35 45.23 -52.22
C ALA A 41 -28.74 46.08 -51.10
N SER A 42 -29.56 46.89 -50.41
CA SER A 42 -29.12 47.64 -49.22
C SER A 42 -28.73 46.72 -48.07
N GLN A 43 -29.47 45.66 -47.79
CA GLN A 43 -29.13 44.69 -46.74
C GLN A 43 -27.82 43.95 -47.04
N GLU A 44 -27.61 43.51 -48.29
CA GLU A 44 -26.36 42.86 -48.71
C GLU A 44 -25.16 43.81 -48.56
N TYR A 45 -25.35 45.10 -48.86
CA TYR A 45 -24.33 46.13 -48.68
C TYR A 45 -24.03 46.40 -47.20
N LEU A 46 -25.07 46.56 -46.37
CA LEU A 46 -24.92 46.74 -44.92
C LEU A 46 -24.24 45.52 -44.27
N ALA A 47 -24.58 44.31 -44.68
CA ALA A 47 -23.94 43.09 -44.19
C ALA A 47 -22.44 43.03 -44.57
N ALA A 48 -22.07 43.51 -45.75
CA ALA A 48 -20.67 43.60 -46.16
C ALA A 48 -19.90 44.73 -45.45
N LEU A 49 -20.59 45.80 -45.04
CA LEU A 49 -20.02 46.86 -44.19
C LEU A 49 -19.73 46.36 -42.77
N ASP A 50 -20.62 45.52 -42.22
CA ASP A 50 -20.42 44.88 -40.92
C ASP A 50 -19.40 43.72 -40.98
N GLU A 51 -18.98 43.29 -42.17
CA GLU A 51 -18.02 42.21 -42.37
C GLU A 51 -16.60 42.68 -42.01
N THR A 52 -16.15 42.35 -40.79
CA THR A 52 -14.76 42.56 -40.35
C THR A 52 -13.90 41.30 -40.53
N ASN A 53 -12.63 41.50 -40.90
CA ASN A 53 -11.59 40.48 -40.84
C ASN A 53 -10.82 40.60 -39.53
N MET A 54 -10.51 39.47 -38.90
CA MET A 54 -9.60 39.45 -37.76
C MET A 54 -8.15 39.28 -38.20
N PHE A 55 -7.27 39.93 -37.46
CA PHE A 55 -5.83 39.89 -37.64
C PHE A 55 -5.14 39.57 -36.31
N PHE A 56 -4.13 38.72 -36.36
CA PHE A 56 -3.25 38.43 -35.25
C PHE A 56 -1.97 39.26 -35.35
N SER A 57 -1.52 39.78 -34.21
CA SER A 57 -0.31 40.58 -34.12
C SER A 57 0.77 39.86 -33.33
N THR A 58 1.96 39.76 -33.90
CA THR A 58 3.17 39.24 -33.24
C THR A 58 4.29 40.26 -33.33
N TYR A 59 5.45 39.93 -32.75
CA TYR A 59 6.65 40.73 -32.83
C TYR A 59 7.75 39.93 -33.53
N ASP A 60 8.41 40.53 -34.52
CA ASP A 60 9.60 39.91 -35.12
C ASP A 60 10.83 40.03 -34.18
N ALA A 61 11.94 39.41 -34.58
CA ALA A 61 13.19 39.45 -33.82
C ALA A 61 13.75 40.87 -33.61
N ASP A 62 13.34 41.83 -34.43
CA ASP A 62 13.73 43.24 -34.34
C ASP A 62 12.75 44.05 -33.47
N GLY A 63 11.71 43.41 -32.90
CA GLY A 63 10.68 44.03 -32.07
C GLY A 63 9.62 44.81 -32.85
N ASN A 64 9.56 44.67 -34.18
CA ASN A 64 8.51 45.28 -34.98
C ASN A 64 7.23 44.45 -34.89
N LYS A 65 6.09 45.15 -34.82
CA LYS A 65 4.77 44.53 -34.84
C LYS A 65 4.49 43.97 -36.23
N VAL A 66 4.45 42.66 -36.36
CA VAL A 66 4.01 41.94 -37.56
C VAL A 66 2.53 41.62 -37.42
N ARG A 67 1.78 41.74 -38.52
CA ARG A 67 0.34 41.53 -38.52
C ARG A 67 -0.08 40.65 -39.68
N GLU A 68 -0.78 39.58 -39.36
CA GLU A 68 -1.22 38.58 -40.32
C GLU A 68 -2.72 38.31 -40.13
N LYS A 69 -3.37 37.73 -41.15
CA LYS A 69 -4.77 37.33 -41.02
C LYS A 69 -4.88 36.28 -39.91
N LEU A 70 -5.90 36.39 -39.07
CA LEU A 70 -6.13 35.42 -38.00
C LEU A 70 -6.46 34.06 -38.62
N THR A 71 -5.54 33.12 -38.54
CA THR A 71 -5.74 31.70 -38.86
C THR A 71 -5.47 30.87 -37.60
N ALA A 72 -5.90 29.62 -37.62
CA ALA A 72 -5.63 28.72 -36.52
C ALA A 72 -4.12 28.38 -36.42
N ALA A 73 -3.44 28.27 -37.58
CA ALA A 73 -1.99 28.10 -37.64
C ALA A 73 -1.24 29.23 -36.91
N CYS A 74 -1.65 30.48 -37.12
CA CYS A 74 -1.05 31.64 -36.45
C CYS A 74 -1.23 31.60 -34.92
N LEU A 75 -2.18 30.82 -34.38
CA LEU A 75 -2.41 30.66 -32.94
C LEU A 75 -1.68 29.45 -32.37
N SER A 76 -1.63 28.32 -33.09
CA SER A 76 -1.08 27.05 -32.58
C SER A 76 0.46 26.95 -32.59
N GLN A 77 1.14 27.70 -33.45
CA GLN A 77 2.61 27.64 -33.57
C GLN A 77 3.32 28.48 -32.49
N TYR A 78 4.39 27.95 -31.91
CA TYR A 78 5.23 28.73 -30.99
C TYR A 78 5.88 29.93 -31.69
N ALA A 79 5.97 31.05 -30.96
CA ALA A 79 6.79 32.20 -31.33
C ALA A 79 7.17 32.98 -30.05
N PRO A 80 8.35 33.62 -30.01
CA PRO A 80 8.73 34.46 -28.87
C PRO A 80 7.73 35.59 -28.59
N LEU A 81 7.51 35.90 -27.32
CA LEU A 81 6.61 36.98 -26.85
C LEU A 81 5.13 36.81 -27.28
N LYS A 82 4.74 35.61 -27.72
CA LYS A 82 3.39 35.31 -28.15
C LYS A 82 2.61 34.67 -27.01
N ASN A 83 1.38 35.17 -26.77
CA ASN A 83 0.45 34.49 -25.88
C ASN A 83 -0.01 33.16 -26.51
N GLN A 84 -0.08 32.10 -25.69
CA GLN A 84 -0.56 30.80 -26.13
C GLN A 84 -2.08 30.75 -26.16
N TYR A 85 -2.62 30.42 -27.33
CA TYR A 85 -4.05 30.29 -27.56
C TYR A 85 -4.39 28.92 -28.13
N GLY A 86 -5.55 28.41 -27.74
CA GLY A 86 -6.11 27.14 -28.16
C GLY A 86 -7.51 27.37 -28.72
N ILE A 87 -7.88 26.61 -29.73
CA ILE A 87 -9.19 26.75 -30.37
C ILE A 87 -10.01 25.54 -30.00
N ILE A 88 -11.13 25.77 -29.32
CA ILE A 88 -11.93 24.73 -28.71
C ILE A 88 -13.23 24.58 -29.47
N ASN A 89 -13.59 23.34 -29.79
CA ASN A 89 -14.87 23.03 -30.41
C ASN A 89 -16.00 22.97 -29.37
N THR A 90 -17.24 22.76 -29.81
CA THR A 90 -18.40 22.66 -28.91
C THR A 90 -18.37 21.45 -27.98
N ASP A 91 -17.54 20.45 -28.26
CA ASP A 91 -17.35 19.26 -27.43
C ASP A 91 -16.29 19.46 -26.34
N GLY A 92 -15.64 20.62 -26.27
CA GLY A 92 -14.57 20.93 -25.31
C GLY A 92 -13.18 20.46 -25.76
N GLN A 93 -13.04 19.98 -27.00
CA GLN A 93 -11.78 19.47 -27.52
C GLN A 93 -10.92 20.60 -28.08
N ILE A 94 -9.62 20.62 -27.73
CA ILE A 94 -8.65 21.48 -28.39
C ILE A 94 -8.40 20.97 -29.81
N MET A 95 -8.52 21.86 -30.78
CA MET A 95 -8.23 21.59 -32.18
C MET A 95 -6.77 21.89 -32.46
N VAL A 96 -6.02 20.84 -32.80
CA VAL A 96 -4.57 20.90 -33.00
C VAL A 96 -4.19 20.61 -34.45
N SER A 97 -2.94 20.90 -34.84
CA SER A 97 -2.46 20.60 -36.19
C SER A 97 -2.27 19.10 -36.41
N GLU A 98 -2.18 18.67 -37.65
CA GLU A 98 -1.84 17.28 -38.01
C GLU A 98 -0.48 16.87 -37.42
N ILE A 99 0.49 17.80 -37.36
CA ILE A 99 1.81 17.56 -36.77
C ILE A 99 1.72 17.39 -35.25
N ASP A 100 1.00 18.29 -34.56
CA ASP A 100 0.86 18.21 -33.10
C ASP A 100 0.14 16.93 -32.68
N ALA A 101 -0.90 16.55 -33.43
CA ALA A 101 -1.60 15.29 -33.24
C ALA A 101 -0.68 14.08 -33.46
N GLN A 102 0.13 14.09 -34.53
CA GLN A 102 1.05 12.99 -34.80
C GLN A 102 2.12 12.88 -33.71
N ASN A 103 2.74 13.99 -33.32
CA ASN A 103 3.73 14.01 -32.23
C ASN A 103 3.11 13.48 -30.94
N TYR A 104 1.91 13.93 -30.60
CA TYR A 104 1.20 13.44 -29.42
C TYR A 104 0.93 11.93 -29.51
N LEU A 105 0.42 11.44 -30.66
CA LEU A 105 0.14 10.02 -30.86
C LEU A 105 1.40 9.14 -30.78
N GLU A 106 2.54 9.63 -31.24
CA GLU A 106 3.82 8.90 -31.24
C GLU A 106 4.57 8.95 -29.90
N SER A 107 4.17 9.83 -28.97
CA SER A 107 4.83 10.01 -27.67
C SER A 107 4.03 9.37 -26.53
N ALA A 108 4.69 8.55 -25.73
CA ALA A 108 4.17 7.95 -24.51
C ALA A 108 4.29 8.87 -23.29
N THR A 109 5.31 9.74 -23.26
CA THR A 109 5.59 10.66 -22.15
C THR A 109 5.71 12.11 -22.62
N LEU A 110 5.60 13.05 -21.68
CA LEU A 110 5.85 14.47 -21.91
C LEU A 110 7.26 14.68 -22.46
N GLY A 111 8.26 13.98 -21.91
CA GLY A 111 9.65 14.06 -22.38
C GLY A 111 9.77 13.71 -23.86
N GLU A 112 9.22 12.55 -24.27
CA GLU A 112 9.22 12.14 -25.67
C GLU A 112 8.49 13.15 -26.57
N PHE A 113 7.39 13.74 -26.09
CA PHE A 113 6.66 14.77 -26.82
C PHE A 113 7.50 16.02 -27.05
N LEU A 114 8.22 16.48 -26.03
CA LEU A 114 9.14 17.62 -26.15
C LEU A 114 10.33 17.31 -27.08
N GLU A 115 10.85 16.08 -27.06
CA GLU A 115 11.94 15.67 -27.95
C GLU A 115 11.52 15.73 -29.43
N LYS A 116 10.25 15.41 -29.76
CA LYS A 116 9.72 15.52 -31.14
C LYS A 116 9.74 16.95 -31.69
N TYR A 117 9.66 17.96 -30.83
CA TYR A 117 9.82 19.37 -31.20
C TYR A 117 11.27 19.85 -31.13
N GLY A 118 12.21 19.01 -30.68
CA GLY A 118 13.63 19.36 -30.57
C GLY A 118 13.95 20.32 -29.42
N VAL A 119 13.04 20.46 -28.46
CA VAL A 119 13.12 21.42 -27.33
C VAL A 119 13.58 20.78 -26.03
N ALA A 120 13.73 19.46 -26.02
CA ALA A 120 14.31 18.70 -24.94
C ALA A 120 15.08 17.49 -25.46
N THR A 121 15.96 16.96 -24.62
CA THR A 121 16.58 15.64 -24.77
C THR A 121 16.16 14.80 -23.57
N VAL A 122 15.73 13.56 -23.82
CA VAL A 122 15.37 12.60 -22.77
C VAL A 122 16.47 11.57 -22.64
N GLU A 123 16.95 11.36 -21.43
CA GLU A 123 17.87 10.27 -21.11
C GLU A 123 17.21 9.30 -20.14
N ASP A 124 17.05 8.05 -20.56
CA ASP A 124 16.55 6.96 -19.73
C ASP A 124 17.63 6.53 -18.74
N VAL A 125 17.39 6.73 -17.44
CA VAL A 125 18.29 6.32 -16.38
C VAL A 125 17.68 5.17 -15.60
N GLN A 126 18.44 4.10 -15.40
CA GLN A 126 18.02 3.00 -14.52
C GLN A 126 18.26 3.41 -13.05
N VAL A 127 17.18 3.46 -12.29
CA VAL A 127 17.19 3.77 -10.86
C VAL A 127 16.74 2.55 -10.07
N ASP A 128 17.22 2.40 -8.83
CA ASP A 128 16.78 1.30 -7.97
C ASP A 128 15.28 1.45 -7.67
N ASN A 129 14.50 0.39 -7.87
CA ASN A 129 13.08 0.36 -7.52
C ASN A 129 12.91 0.50 -6.00
N PRO A 130 12.23 1.54 -5.47
CA PRO A 130 12.05 1.74 -4.04
C PRO A 130 11.44 0.54 -3.31
N GLU A 131 10.43 -0.12 -3.89
CA GLU A 131 9.78 -1.30 -3.31
C GLU A 131 10.75 -2.48 -3.22
N TYR A 132 11.52 -2.70 -4.29
CA TYR A 132 12.56 -3.72 -4.31
C TYR A 132 13.61 -3.45 -3.23
N VAL A 133 14.05 -2.21 -3.10
CA VAL A 133 15.03 -1.77 -2.10
C VAL A 133 14.51 -2.04 -0.69
N GLU A 134 13.27 -1.65 -0.39
CA GLU A 134 12.67 -1.88 0.93
C GLU A 134 12.62 -3.38 1.26
N GLN A 135 12.13 -4.19 0.32
CA GLN A 135 12.04 -5.63 0.51
C GLN A 135 13.43 -6.29 0.62
N ALA A 136 14.41 -5.82 -0.16
CA ALA A 136 15.78 -6.31 -0.09
C ALA A 136 16.44 -5.96 1.25
N ILE A 137 16.19 -4.76 1.79
CA ILE A 137 16.64 -4.35 3.13
C ILE A 137 15.99 -5.19 4.21
N TYR A 138 14.71 -5.51 4.09
CA TYR A 138 14.03 -6.39 5.05
C TYR A 138 14.68 -7.79 5.11
N ILE A 139 15.08 -8.33 3.96
CA ILE A 139 15.70 -9.67 3.87
C ILE A 139 17.17 -9.65 4.31
N TYR A 140 17.97 -8.73 3.76
CA TYR A 140 19.43 -8.77 3.85
C TYR A 140 20.04 -7.64 4.69
N GLY A 141 19.25 -6.66 5.11
CA GLY A 141 19.69 -5.47 5.84
C GLY A 141 20.29 -4.38 4.94
N SER A 142 21.02 -3.44 5.55
CA SER A 142 21.57 -2.28 4.83
C SER A 142 22.58 -2.64 3.72
N ASN A 143 23.19 -3.82 3.78
CA ASN A 143 24.16 -4.32 2.79
C ASN A 143 23.50 -5.19 1.70
N TRP A 144 22.20 -5.05 1.49
CA TRP A 144 21.44 -5.90 0.56
C TRP A 144 22.03 -6.00 -0.84
N LYS A 145 22.65 -4.92 -1.36
CA LYS A 145 23.28 -4.93 -2.70
C LYS A 145 24.38 -5.98 -2.80
N GLU A 146 25.25 -6.06 -1.79
CA GLU A 146 26.34 -7.03 -1.74
C GLU A 146 25.82 -8.47 -1.66
N TRP A 147 24.71 -8.67 -0.94
CA TRP A 147 24.05 -9.98 -0.83
C TRP A 147 23.44 -10.43 -2.15
N ILE A 148 22.77 -9.52 -2.87
CA ILE A 148 22.18 -9.81 -4.19
C ILE A 148 23.27 -10.03 -5.25
N GLU A 149 24.38 -9.30 -5.16
CA GLU A 149 25.52 -9.44 -6.07
C GLU A 149 26.43 -10.63 -5.74
N GLY A 150 26.19 -11.31 -4.62
CA GLY A 150 26.98 -12.45 -4.17
C GLY A 150 28.39 -12.07 -3.71
N THR A 151 28.60 -10.82 -3.30
CA THR A 151 29.87 -10.27 -2.83
C THR A 151 29.91 -10.05 -1.31
N ALA A 152 28.77 -10.22 -0.63
CA ALA A 152 28.67 -10.09 0.82
C ALA A 152 29.49 -11.14 1.59
N ALA A 153 30.07 -10.73 2.70
CA ALA A 153 30.66 -11.63 3.68
C ALA A 153 29.57 -12.17 4.63
N GLU A 154 29.73 -13.39 5.16
CA GLU A 154 28.71 -14.01 6.02
C GLU A 154 28.42 -13.20 7.30
N ASP A 155 29.42 -12.48 7.82
CA ASP A 155 29.30 -11.64 9.02
C ASP A 155 28.59 -10.30 8.78
N THR A 156 28.27 -9.97 7.51
CA THR A 156 27.48 -8.78 7.15
C THR A 156 26.00 -9.07 6.99
N ALA A 157 25.56 -10.28 7.36
CA ALA A 157 24.16 -10.69 7.32
C ALA A 157 23.30 -9.79 8.24
N GLY A 158 22.41 -9.01 7.64
CA GLY A 158 21.37 -8.23 8.33
C GLY A 158 19.98 -8.74 8.00
N GLY A 159 18.95 -7.99 8.43
CA GLY A 159 17.55 -8.33 8.14
C GLY A 159 17.17 -9.72 8.62
N LEU A 160 16.27 -10.39 7.89
CA LEU A 160 15.92 -11.79 8.14
C LEU A 160 17.14 -12.73 8.03
N GLN A 161 18.07 -12.49 7.11
CA GLN A 161 19.23 -13.35 6.90
C GLN A 161 20.13 -13.40 8.14
N GLY A 162 20.33 -12.26 8.81
CA GLY A 162 21.07 -12.17 10.07
C GLY A 162 20.34 -12.77 11.29
N LEU A 163 19.04 -13.02 11.19
CA LEU A 163 18.23 -13.64 12.25
C LEU A 163 18.16 -15.17 12.15
N LYS A 164 18.96 -15.78 11.26
CA LYS A 164 19.02 -17.24 11.13
C LYS A 164 19.40 -17.87 12.48
N PRO A 165 18.55 -18.74 13.07
CA PRO A 165 18.84 -19.37 14.36
C PRO A 165 20.12 -20.20 14.32
N ASN A 166 20.91 -20.12 15.40
CA ASN A 166 22.08 -20.97 15.63
C ASN A 166 21.74 -22.03 16.69
N GLU A 167 22.12 -23.28 16.46
CA GLU A 167 21.80 -24.42 17.34
C GLU A 167 22.40 -24.26 18.74
N GLU A 168 23.58 -23.65 18.85
CA GLU A 168 24.29 -23.45 20.12
C GLU A 168 23.54 -22.56 21.13
N ASP A 169 22.62 -21.72 20.64
CA ASP A 169 21.84 -20.79 21.46
C ASP A 169 20.65 -21.47 22.16
N TYR A 170 20.31 -22.71 21.79
CA TYR A 170 19.13 -23.43 22.28
C TYR A 170 19.53 -24.53 23.26
N ASN A 171 19.35 -24.25 24.55
CA ASN A 171 19.66 -25.17 25.63
C ASN A 171 18.54 -25.23 26.66
N GLN A 172 18.37 -26.38 27.30
CA GLN A 172 17.41 -26.61 28.37
C GLN A 172 18.09 -27.08 29.66
N LEU A 173 17.46 -26.80 30.80
CA LEU A 173 17.94 -27.17 32.13
C LEU A 173 17.22 -28.44 32.61
N ILE A 174 17.98 -29.47 32.95
CA ILE A 174 17.48 -30.71 33.56
C ILE A 174 18.06 -30.90 34.96
N TRP A 175 17.37 -31.65 35.83
CA TRP A 175 17.82 -31.97 37.18
C TRP A 175 18.19 -33.44 37.28
N LYS A 176 19.40 -33.75 37.76
CA LYS A 176 19.96 -35.11 37.81
C LYS A 176 20.39 -35.49 39.22
N GLU A 177 20.11 -36.73 39.62
CA GLU A 177 20.59 -37.27 40.88
C GLU A 177 22.10 -37.55 40.84
N THR A 178 22.84 -37.02 41.80
CA THR A 178 24.27 -37.25 41.98
C THR A 178 24.60 -37.55 43.44
N ILE A 179 25.72 -38.24 43.69
CA ILE A 179 26.20 -38.56 45.05
C ILE A 179 26.58 -37.25 45.76
N ASN A 180 26.25 -37.10 47.05
CA ASN A 180 26.68 -35.93 47.80
C ASN A 180 28.22 -35.94 47.93
N ALA A 181 28.86 -35.02 47.20
CA ALA A 181 30.31 -34.95 47.08
C ALA A 181 31.02 -34.52 48.39
N GLU A 182 30.28 -34.03 49.38
CA GLU A 182 30.83 -33.49 50.62
C GLU A 182 30.71 -34.48 51.79
N LEU A 183 29.51 -35.00 52.05
CA LEU A 183 29.19 -35.82 53.22
C LEU A 183 29.52 -37.30 53.01
N TYR A 184 29.31 -37.84 51.80
CA TYR A 184 29.58 -39.26 51.54
C TYR A 184 31.07 -39.63 51.73
N PRO A 185 32.05 -38.85 51.22
CA PRO A 185 33.46 -39.13 51.49
C PRO A 185 33.82 -39.08 52.98
N LYS A 186 33.24 -38.14 53.73
CA LYS A 186 33.41 -38.01 55.19
C LYS A 186 32.91 -39.26 55.92
N PHE A 187 31.72 -39.74 55.56
CA PHE A 187 31.15 -40.97 56.10
C PHE A 187 32.03 -42.19 55.81
N VAL A 188 32.43 -42.38 54.55
CA VAL A 188 33.27 -43.52 54.13
C VAL A 188 34.61 -43.49 54.87
N ASN A 189 35.29 -42.35 54.92
CA ASN A 189 36.58 -42.22 55.57
C ASN A 189 36.52 -42.50 57.08
N ALA A 190 35.55 -41.90 57.77
CA ALA A 190 35.42 -42.04 59.21
C ALA A 190 34.97 -43.45 59.61
N SER A 191 33.97 -44.02 58.93
CA SER A 191 33.41 -45.34 59.28
C SER A 191 34.32 -46.52 58.91
N LYS A 192 35.20 -46.38 57.91
CA LYS A 192 36.00 -47.46 57.33
C LYS A 192 36.67 -48.36 58.35
N GLY A 193 37.31 -47.80 59.39
CA GLY A 193 38.03 -48.59 60.38
C GLY A 193 37.13 -49.54 61.19
N CYS A 194 35.92 -49.09 61.55
CA CYS A 194 34.96 -49.94 62.27
C CYS A 194 34.23 -50.90 61.32
N LEU A 195 33.99 -50.48 60.08
CA LEU A 195 33.41 -51.34 59.05
C LEU A 195 34.33 -52.50 58.68
N ASP A 196 35.61 -52.22 58.41
CA ASP A 196 36.62 -53.24 58.09
C ASP A 196 36.78 -54.23 59.25
N HIS A 197 36.82 -53.75 60.50
CA HIS A 197 36.89 -54.63 61.68
C HIS A 197 35.62 -55.48 61.85
N CYS A 198 34.44 -54.96 61.50
CA CYS A 198 33.19 -55.72 61.51
C CYS A 198 33.27 -56.89 60.52
N TYR A 199 33.65 -56.62 59.26
CA TYR A 199 33.77 -57.66 58.24
C TYR A 199 34.83 -58.71 58.58
N ASN A 200 35.97 -58.29 59.12
CA ASN A 200 37.09 -59.18 59.44
C ASN A 200 36.95 -59.84 60.83
N LYS A 201 35.90 -59.50 61.60
CA LYS A 201 35.68 -59.98 62.98
C LYS A 201 36.87 -59.67 63.91
N GLU A 202 37.48 -58.49 63.75
CA GLU A 202 38.61 -58.00 64.53
C GLU A 202 38.15 -57.08 65.68
N GLY A 203 38.96 -56.93 66.74
CA GLY A 203 38.62 -56.07 67.88
C GLY A 203 37.41 -56.56 68.67
N SER A 204 36.33 -55.76 68.74
CA SER A 204 35.04 -56.17 69.33
C SER A 204 34.22 -57.12 68.43
N GLY A 205 34.81 -57.61 67.33
CA GLY A 205 34.22 -58.63 66.47
C GLY A 205 33.03 -58.11 65.68
N GLU A 206 31.96 -58.90 65.65
CA GLU A 206 30.70 -58.65 64.94
C GLU A 206 29.99 -57.34 65.39
N ASP A 207 30.32 -56.84 66.58
CA ASP A 207 29.71 -55.64 67.17
C ASP A 207 30.39 -54.34 66.72
N CYS A 208 31.49 -54.39 65.96
CA CYS A 208 32.25 -53.20 65.56
C CYS A 208 31.41 -52.16 64.80
N TYR A 209 30.37 -52.59 64.07
CA TYR A 209 29.52 -51.67 63.32
C TYR A 209 28.60 -50.83 64.21
N LEU A 210 28.31 -51.26 65.45
CA LEU A 210 27.58 -50.45 66.43
C LEU A 210 28.28 -49.12 66.69
N HIS A 211 29.62 -49.07 66.57
CA HIS A 211 30.35 -47.82 66.70
C HIS A 211 30.00 -46.82 65.60
N VAL A 212 29.86 -47.29 64.35
CA VAL A 212 29.47 -46.43 63.22
C VAL A 212 28.08 -45.87 63.46
N LEU A 213 27.12 -46.75 63.79
CA LEU A 213 25.74 -46.36 64.04
C LEU A 213 25.62 -45.43 65.26
N ALA A 214 26.37 -45.69 66.33
CA ALA A 214 26.43 -44.84 67.51
C ALA A 214 26.91 -43.42 67.16
N HIS A 215 27.94 -43.28 66.32
CA HIS A 215 28.42 -41.96 65.92
C HIS A 215 27.50 -41.25 64.93
N LEU A 216 26.59 -41.95 64.26
CA LEU A 216 25.61 -41.32 63.39
C LEU A 216 24.40 -40.78 64.17
N LEU A 217 24.10 -41.32 65.36
CA LEU A 217 22.95 -40.94 66.18
C LEU A 217 23.22 -39.75 67.11
N ASP A 218 22.94 -38.54 66.61
CA ASP A 218 23.06 -37.27 67.34
C ASP A 218 24.42 -37.13 68.07
N LEU A 219 25.55 -37.21 67.36
CA LEU A 219 26.88 -37.16 67.99
C LEU A 219 27.16 -35.82 68.68
N GLU A 220 27.29 -35.84 70.00
CA GLU A 220 27.64 -34.65 70.79
C GLU A 220 29.11 -34.64 71.24
N VAL A 221 29.89 -33.78 70.57
CA VAL A 221 31.29 -33.46 70.89
C VAL A 221 31.49 -31.95 70.93
N ASP A 222 32.42 -31.49 71.78
CA ASP A 222 32.79 -30.08 71.89
C ASP A 222 33.52 -29.56 70.63
N SER A 223 33.88 -28.27 70.64
CA SER A 223 34.58 -27.63 69.52
C SER A 223 35.94 -28.26 69.20
N ASN A 224 36.50 -29.05 70.11
CA ASN A 224 37.79 -29.72 69.95
C ASN A 224 37.60 -31.23 69.70
N GLY A 225 36.39 -31.69 69.37
CA GLY A 225 36.08 -33.09 69.07
C GLY A 225 36.15 -34.02 70.28
N SER A 226 36.12 -33.49 71.51
CA SER A 226 36.05 -34.29 72.73
C SER A 226 34.59 -34.59 73.08
N ILE A 227 34.30 -35.82 73.52
CA ILE A 227 32.93 -36.24 73.84
C ILE A 227 32.36 -35.45 75.02
N ILE A 228 31.10 -35.01 74.90
CA ILE A 228 30.36 -34.38 75.99
C ILE A 228 29.66 -35.50 76.78
N THR A 229 30.33 -36.05 77.78
CA THR A 229 29.84 -37.23 78.53
C THR A 229 28.48 -37.01 79.21
N SER A 230 28.15 -35.77 79.59
CA SER A 230 26.84 -35.43 80.18
C SER A 230 25.66 -35.56 79.21
N ALA A 231 25.92 -35.65 77.90
CA ALA A 231 24.90 -35.87 76.88
C ALA A 231 24.52 -37.36 76.71
N TYR A 232 25.21 -38.27 77.40
CA TYR A 232 25.02 -39.71 77.30
C TYR A 232 24.60 -40.31 78.65
N PRO A 233 23.81 -41.41 78.67
CA PRO A 233 23.36 -42.16 77.49
C PRO A 233 22.27 -41.44 76.70
N LYS A 234 22.27 -41.62 75.38
CA LYS A 234 21.20 -41.15 74.49
C LYS A 234 20.21 -42.27 74.23
N THR A 235 18.93 -41.97 74.39
CA THR A 235 17.87 -42.96 74.21
C THR A 235 17.09 -42.68 72.94
N PHE A 236 16.86 -43.71 72.15
CA PHE A 236 16.04 -43.65 70.94
C PHE A 236 15.03 -44.80 70.93
N THR A 237 14.05 -44.71 70.05
CA THR A 237 13.03 -45.75 69.87
C THR A 237 13.01 -46.16 68.41
N THR A 238 13.05 -47.46 68.13
CA THR A 238 12.90 -48.01 66.78
C THR A 238 11.55 -47.65 66.18
N THR A 239 11.40 -47.85 64.87
CA THR A 239 10.12 -47.66 64.16
C THR A 239 8.98 -48.54 64.71
N TYR A 240 9.28 -49.56 65.52
CA TYR A 240 8.31 -50.47 66.14
C TYR A 240 8.31 -50.45 67.67
N GLY A 241 8.88 -49.41 68.28
CA GLY A 241 8.70 -49.13 69.72
C GLY A 241 9.72 -49.78 70.66
N GLN A 242 10.76 -50.45 70.14
CA GLN A 242 11.84 -50.98 70.98
C GLN A 242 12.81 -49.84 71.35
N GLY A 243 13.14 -49.71 72.64
CA GLY A 243 14.08 -48.70 73.10
C GLY A 243 15.53 -49.13 72.91
N ILE A 244 16.38 -48.20 72.46
CA ILE A 244 17.85 -48.33 72.47
C ILE A 244 18.47 -47.27 73.39
N SER A 245 19.65 -47.58 73.94
CA SER A 245 20.43 -46.67 74.78
C SER A 245 21.88 -46.67 74.34
N VAL A 246 22.30 -45.60 73.67
CA VAL A 246 23.69 -45.41 73.22
C VAL A 246 24.50 -44.79 74.35
N ASP A 247 25.43 -45.55 74.93
CA ASP A 247 26.33 -45.06 75.97
C ASP A 247 27.59 -44.42 75.38
N SER A 248 28.25 -43.54 76.15
CA SER A 248 29.47 -42.84 75.69
C SER A 248 30.62 -43.80 75.33
N GLY A 249 30.65 -45.00 75.91
CA GLY A 249 31.58 -46.08 75.60
C GLY A 249 31.48 -46.55 74.15
N LYS A 250 30.26 -46.63 73.58
CA LYS A 250 30.06 -46.96 72.15
C LYS A 250 30.66 -45.90 71.22
N ILE A 251 30.92 -44.70 71.72
CA ILE A 251 31.64 -43.66 70.99
C ILE A 251 33.14 -43.80 71.26
N THR A 252 33.55 -43.74 72.53
CA THR A 252 34.97 -43.63 72.91
C THR A 252 35.81 -44.89 72.67
N SER A 253 35.20 -46.06 72.55
CA SER A 253 35.88 -47.35 72.31
C SER A 253 35.96 -47.74 70.83
N SER A 254 35.74 -46.79 69.92
CA SER A 254 35.71 -47.01 68.48
C SER A 254 37.02 -46.66 67.76
N ASN A 255 37.16 -47.11 66.51
CA ASN A 255 38.21 -46.66 65.58
C ASN A 255 37.82 -45.34 64.85
N ILE A 256 36.74 -44.69 65.30
CA ILE A 256 36.25 -43.41 64.79
C ILE A 256 36.65 -42.29 65.75
N TYR A 257 36.54 -42.54 67.06
CA TYR A 257 36.79 -41.54 68.09
C TYR A 257 38.28 -41.28 68.31
N GLY A 258 38.65 -40.02 68.17
CA GLY A 258 39.91 -39.46 68.65
C GLY A 258 39.70 -38.08 69.26
N GLY A 259 40.25 -37.86 70.46
CA GLY A 259 40.39 -36.51 71.01
C GLY A 259 41.40 -35.67 70.21
N PRO A 260 41.60 -34.39 70.55
CA PRO A 260 42.30 -33.39 69.73
C PRO A 260 43.72 -33.78 69.27
N TRP A 261 44.37 -34.67 70.02
CA TRP A 261 45.75 -35.08 69.81
C TRP A 261 45.89 -36.49 69.20
N ASN A 262 44.78 -37.11 68.81
CA ASN A 262 44.75 -38.47 68.26
C ASN A 262 44.61 -38.45 66.73
N ALA A 263 45.15 -39.45 66.03
CA ALA A 263 45.03 -39.64 64.59
C ALA A 263 43.57 -39.79 64.13
N GLN A 264 42.67 -40.24 65.01
CA GLN A 264 41.23 -40.36 64.76
C GLN A 264 40.47 -39.04 64.94
N HIS A 265 41.10 -37.93 65.36
CA HIS A 265 40.42 -36.65 65.61
C HIS A 265 39.59 -36.15 64.42
N THR A 266 40.18 -36.20 63.22
CA THR A 266 39.50 -35.80 61.97
C THR A 266 38.27 -36.67 61.71
N LYS A 267 38.34 -37.97 62.00
CA LYS A 267 37.21 -38.88 61.80
C LYS A 267 36.04 -38.57 62.73
N THR A 268 36.31 -38.17 63.98
CA THR A 268 35.28 -37.71 64.92
C THR A 268 34.53 -36.49 64.37
N LEU A 269 35.26 -35.50 63.85
CA LEU A 269 34.67 -34.26 63.32
C LEU A 269 33.91 -34.51 62.00
N GLU A 270 34.48 -35.30 61.09
CA GLU A 270 33.81 -35.72 59.86
C GLU A 270 32.50 -36.45 60.15
N MET A 271 32.51 -37.39 61.10
CA MET A 271 31.31 -38.12 61.49
C MET A 271 30.30 -37.25 62.24
N LYS A 272 30.74 -36.21 62.95
CA LYS A 272 29.84 -35.21 63.55
C LYS A 272 29.01 -34.50 62.48
N GLU A 273 29.64 -34.03 61.42
CA GLU A 273 28.93 -33.35 60.33
C GLU A 273 27.95 -34.29 59.61
N VAL A 274 28.34 -35.55 59.39
CA VAL A 274 27.44 -36.57 58.84
C VAL A 274 26.28 -36.85 59.79
N SER A 275 26.54 -36.99 61.09
CA SER A 275 25.53 -37.21 62.13
C SER A 275 24.51 -36.07 62.19
N GLU A 276 24.98 -34.82 62.19
CA GLU A 276 24.13 -33.63 62.16
C GLU A 276 23.25 -33.60 60.91
N ALA A 277 23.78 -33.99 59.75
CA ALA A 277 23.02 -34.02 58.50
C ALA A 277 21.95 -35.13 58.49
N VAL A 278 22.28 -36.36 58.88
CA VAL A 278 21.33 -37.48 58.86
C VAL A 278 20.28 -37.39 59.97
N CYS A 279 20.59 -36.69 61.07
CA CYS A 279 19.66 -36.48 62.17
C CYS A 279 18.88 -35.16 62.10
N ASN A 280 19.08 -34.35 61.05
CA ASN A 280 18.36 -33.09 60.88
C ASN A 280 16.88 -33.35 60.54
N GLU A 281 15.99 -32.89 61.42
CA GLU A 281 14.53 -33.02 61.26
C GLU A 281 13.85 -31.73 60.78
N THR A 282 14.59 -30.62 60.67
CA THR A 282 14.04 -29.28 60.36
C THR A 282 14.52 -28.69 59.04
N GLY A 283 15.64 -29.18 58.52
CA GLY A 283 16.22 -28.79 57.24
C GLY A 283 16.04 -29.87 56.17
N LYS A 284 17.10 -30.13 55.40
CA LYS A 284 17.10 -31.24 54.44
C LYS A 284 17.09 -32.57 55.19
N VAL A 285 16.01 -33.33 55.03
CA VAL A 285 15.86 -34.68 55.58
C VAL A 285 16.38 -35.69 54.56
N TYR A 286 17.28 -36.58 54.99
CA TYR A 286 17.75 -37.69 54.17
C TYR A 286 16.94 -38.95 54.47
N TYR A 287 16.53 -39.63 53.40
CA TYR A 287 15.77 -40.88 53.46
C TYR A 287 16.65 -42.05 52.99
N ALA A 288 16.27 -43.27 53.36
CA ALA A 288 16.82 -44.47 52.75
C ALA A 288 16.56 -44.48 51.24
N ALA A 289 17.32 -45.24 50.45
CA ALA A 289 17.07 -45.30 49.01
C ALA A 289 15.72 -45.96 48.71
N GLU A 290 15.01 -45.43 47.72
CA GLU A 290 13.82 -46.10 47.19
C GLU A 290 14.21 -47.43 46.55
N ASP A 291 13.52 -48.49 46.95
CA ASP A 291 13.73 -49.84 46.45
C ASP A 291 12.37 -50.53 46.34
N GLU A 292 11.85 -50.60 45.11
CA GLU A 292 10.54 -51.20 44.82
C GLU A 292 10.46 -52.67 45.23
N ALA A 293 11.57 -53.40 45.18
CA ALA A 293 11.59 -54.80 45.62
C ALA A 293 11.49 -54.89 47.15
N ASP A 294 12.18 -54.00 47.87
CA ASP A 294 12.07 -53.91 49.34
C ASP A 294 10.67 -53.51 49.78
N LYS A 295 10.07 -52.52 49.09
CA LYS A 295 8.71 -52.06 49.36
C LYS A 295 7.69 -53.18 49.18
N ALA A 296 7.76 -53.90 48.06
CA ALA A 296 6.89 -55.03 47.79
C ALA A 296 7.07 -56.17 48.81
N HIS A 297 8.31 -56.46 49.19
CA HIS A 297 8.61 -57.44 50.25
C HIS A 297 8.01 -57.00 51.58
N TYR A 298 8.24 -55.75 51.98
CA TYR A 298 7.72 -55.17 53.22
C TYR A 298 6.19 -55.23 53.29
N GLU A 299 5.49 -54.83 52.24
CA GLU A 299 4.02 -54.89 52.15
C GLU A 299 3.49 -56.33 52.23
N SER A 300 4.26 -57.31 51.75
CA SER A 300 3.88 -58.73 51.83
C SER A 300 3.96 -59.30 53.25
N LEU A 301 4.72 -58.68 54.17
CA LEU A 301 4.95 -59.16 55.53
C LEU A 301 3.64 -59.33 56.33
N ALA A 302 2.63 -58.50 56.06
CA ALA A 302 1.30 -58.62 56.68
C ALA A 302 0.61 -59.96 56.40
N THR A 303 1.00 -60.66 55.33
CA THR A 303 0.41 -61.94 54.89
C THR A 303 1.41 -63.09 54.87
N SER A 304 2.67 -62.86 55.26
CA SER A 304 3.77 -63.83 55.20
C SER A 304 3.64 -64.97 56.22
N GLY A 305 2.84 -64.78 57.27
CA GLY A 305 2.71 -65.72 58.38
C GLY A 305 3.89 -65.68 59.38
N LEU A 306 4.85 -64.78 59.20
CA LEU A 306 5.92 -64.52 60.17
C LEU A 306 5.36 -63.94 61.47
N THR A 307 5.96 -64.30 62.60
CA THR A 307 5.55 -63.80 63.93
C THR A 307 6.75 -63.61 64.84
N GLY A 308 6.59 -62.82 65.90
CA GLY A 308 7.65 -62.63 66.90
C GLY A 308 8.89 -61.95 66.31
N ASN A 309 10.08 -62.45 66.68
CA ASN A 309 11.36 -61.85 66.28
C ASN A 309 11.58 -61.90 64.76
N ASP A 310 11.15 -62.96 64.07
CA ASP A 310 11.34 -63.08 62.62
C ASP A 310 10.60 -61.97 61.86
N LEU A 311 9.37 -61.63 62.29
CA LEU A 311 8.62 -60.51 61.72
C LEU A 311 9.28 -59.17 62.06
N LEU A 312 9.69 -58.99 63.31
CA LEU A 312 10.30 -57.74 63.79
C LEU A 312 11.61 -57.42 63.06
N VAL A 313 12.45 -58.42 62.81
CA VAL A 313 13.73 -58.23 62.10
C VAL A 313 13.50 -57.75 60.66
N GLU A 314 12.59 -58.39 59.92
CA GLU A 314 12.25 -57.99 58.55
C GLU A 314 11.69 -56.55 58.50
N GLN A 315 10.86 -56.21 59.50
CA GLN A 315 10.29 -54.88 59.66
C GLN A 315 11.34 -53.80 59.98
N LEU A 316 12.32 -54.11 60.83
CA LEU A 316 13.37 -53.17 61.22
C LEU A 316 14.43 -53.00 60.12
N LEU A 317 14.77 -54.06 59.38
CA LEU A 317 15.82 -53.99 58.35
C LEU A 317 15.33 -53.44 57.00
N SER A 318 14.02 -53.37 56.75
CA SER A 318 13.47 -52.71 55.56
C SER A 318 13.70 -51.20 55.56
N ASN A 319 13.80 -50.62 54.36
CA ASN A 319 13.77 -49.17 54.12
C ASN A 319 12.41 -48.56 54.39
N TYR A 320 11.36 -49.37 54.52
CA TYR A 320 9.99 -48.94 54.69
C TYR A 320 9.44 -49.29 56.08
N TYR A 321 8.50 -48.48 56.55
CA TYR A 321 7.75 -48.73 57.78
C TYR A 321 6.29 -48.32 57.60
N THR A 322 5.42 -48.78 58.49
CA THR A 322 4.01 -48.41 58.49
C THR A 322 3.83 -47.28 59.49
N ASP A 323 3.32 -46.14 59.03
CA ASP A 323 3.05 -45.00 59.89
C ASP A 323 1.77 -45.17 60.74
N GLU A 324 1.43 -44.15 61.55
CA GLU A 324 0.25 -44.17 62.41
C GLU A 324 -1.09 -44.27 61.65
N ASN A 325 -1.09 -43.95 60.35
CA ASN A 325 -2.26 -44.03 59.48
C ASN A 325 -2.39 -45.38 58.78
N GLY A 326 -1.41 -46.27 58.94
CA GLY A 326 -1.37 -47.56 58.26
C GLY A 326 -0.78 -47.48 56.84
N GLU A 327 -0.10 -46.38 56.48
CA GLU A 327 0.51 -46.21 55.16
C GLU A 327 2.00 -46.58 55.18
N THR A 328 2.47 -47.21 54.10
CA THR A 328 3.88 -47.55 53.90
C THR A 328 4.67 -46.28 53.58
N GLN A 329 5.56 -45.87 54.48
CA GLN A 329 6.45 -44.72 54.35
C GLN A 329 7.92 -45.16 54.25
N LEU A 330 8.72 -44.36 53.54
CA LEU A 330 10.17 -44.52 53.49
C LEU A 330 10.81 -44.02 54.79
N LYS A 331 11.72 -44.79 55.37
CA LYS A 331 12.43 -44.41 56.60
C LYS A 331 13.38 -43.25 56.33
N THR A 332 13.43 -42.31 57.27
CA THR A 332 14.56 -41.37 57.34
C THR A 332 15.84 -42.15 57.65
N LEU A 333 17.00 -41.63 57.26
CA LEU A 333 18.26 -42.27 57.61
C LEU A 333 18.42 -42.39 59.13
N LYS A 334 17.98 -41.39 59.92
CA LYS A 334 17.94 -41.48 61.38
C LYS A 334 17.14 -42.69 61.86
N GLN A 335 15.92 -42.90 61.35
CA GLN A 335 15.10 -44.07 61.69
C GLN A 335 15.80 -45.38 61.31
N LYS A 336 16.38 -45.46 60.11
CA LYS A 336 17.10 -46.64 59.65
C LYS A 336 18.34 -46.93 60.52
N ILE A 337 19.08 -45.91 60.94
CA ILE A 337 20.23 -46.05 61.85
C ILE A 337 19.78 -46.61 63.20
N ILE A 338 18.67 -46.10 63.77
CA ILE A 338 18.11 -46.58 65.05
C ILE A 338 17.71 -48.05 64.94
N ASP A 339 16.97 -48.41 63.90
CA ASP A 339 16.50 -49.78 63.68
C ASP A 339 17.67 -50.75 63.49
N LEU A 340 18.64 -50.38 62.64
CA LEU A 340 19.84 -51.18 62.41
C LEU A 340 20.69 -51.30 63.67
N TYR A 341 20.77 -50.25 64.50
CA TYR A 341 21.46 -50.29 65.80
C TYR A 341 20.82 -51.33 66.72
N TYR A 342 19.49 -51.28 66.86
CA TYR A 342 18.75 -52.23 67.70
C TYR A 342 18.97 -53.68 67.25
N VAL A 343 18.86 -53.95 65.95
CA VAL A 343 19.06 -55.29 65.38
C VAL A 343 20.49 -55.76 65.58
N THR A 344 21.47 -54.87 65.40
CA THR A 344 22.89 -55.20 65.59
C THR A 344 23.19 -55.53 67.06
N GLU A 345 22.70 -54.72 68.00
CA GLU A 345 22.97 -54.91 69.44
C GLU A 345 22.27 -56.15 70.02
N ASN A 346 21.06 -56.46 69.51
CA ASN A 346 20.23 -57.56 69.99
C ASN A 346 20.28 -58.79 69.08
N ARG A 347 21.28 -58.88 68.19
CA ARG A 347 21.37 -59.90 67.14
C ARG A 347 21.18 -61.33 67.67
N HIS A 348 21.82 -61.64 68.79
CA HIS A 348 21.75 -62.97 69.41
C HIS A 348 20.37 -63.31 69.97
N SER A 349 19.65 -62.36 70.58
CA SER A 349 18.32 -62.59 71.13
C SER A 349 17.24 -62.58 70.04
N LEU A 350 17.49 -61.86 68.95
CA LEU A 350 16.63 -61.81 67.77
C LEU A 350 16.83 -63.00 66.81
N GLY A 351 17.92 -63.77 66.96
CA GLY A 351 18.22 -64.90 66.08
C GLY A 351 18.76 -64.49 64.70
N VAL A 352 19.26 -63.26 64.57
CA VAL A 352 19.77 -62.72 63.31
C VAL A 352 21.15 -63.31 63.00
N ASP A 353 21.30 -63.85 61.80
CA ASP A 353 22.58 -64.36 61.32
C ASP A 353 23.49 -63.20 60.88
N PHE A 354 24.73 -63.22 61.37
CA PHE A 354 25.70 -62.16 61.07
C PHE A 354 26.09 -62.16 59.59
N ASP A 355 26.60 -63.30 59.10
CA ASP A 355 27.27 -63.41 57.80
C ASP A 355 26.30 -63.24 56.61
N THR A 356 24.99 -63.45 56.83
CA THR A 356 23.97 -63.30 55.78
C THR A 356 23.06 -62.09 56.00
N THR A 357 22.35 -62.02 57.12
CA THR A 357 21.26 -61.05 57.28
C THR A 357 21.81 -59.68 57.66
N LEU A 358 22.69 -59.63 58.66
CA LEU A 358 23.22 -58.36 59.16
C LEU A 358 24.22 -57.74 58.18
N ILE A 359 25.13 -58.52 57.59
CA ILE A 359 26.07 -58.00 56.58
C ILE A 359 25.33 -57.40 55.37
N ASN A 360 24.31 -58.08 54.84
CA ASN A 360 23.52 -57.54 53.72
C ASN A 360 22.81 -56.23 54.11
N ALA A 361 22.29 -56.13 55.34
CA ALA A 361 21.68 -54.89 55.82
C ALA A 361 22.70 -53.74 55.95
N ILE A 362 23.91 -54.04 56.41
CA ILE A 362 25.03 -53.08 56.48
C ILE A 362 25.41 -52.61 55.07
N GLU A 363 25.54 -53.50 54.10
CA GLU A 363 25.88 -53.17 52.71
C GLU A 363 24.81 -52.26 52.06
N ARG A 364 23.52 -52.59 52.22
CA ARG A 364 22.43 -51.72 51.74
C ARG A 364 22.45 -50.36 52.42
N PHE A 365 22.79 -50.30 53.71
CA PHE A 365 22.93 -49.03 54.41
C PHE A 365 24.13 -48.20 53.91
N GLN A 366 25.24 -48.83 53.51
CA GLN A 366 26.36 -48.09 52.86
C GLN A 366 25.91 -47.40 51.56
N GLU A 367 25.03 -48.05 50.80
CA GLU A 367 24.46 -47.48 49.57
C GLU A 367 23.55 -46.28 49.86
N ASP A 368 22.69 -46.38 50.89
CA ASP A 368 21.83 -45.27 51.31
C ASP A 368 22.65 -44.05 51.77
N MET A 369 23.81 -44.29 52.39
CA MET A 369 24.71 -43.25 52.86
C MET A 369 25.45 -42.51 51.74
N LYS A 370 25.18 -42.81 50.45
CA LYS A 370 25.59 -41.95 49.31
C LYS A 370 24.89 -40.58 49.30
N LEU A 371 23.82 -40.41 50.08
CA LEU A 371 23.16 -39.12 50.35
C LEU A 371 22.80 -38.34 49.07
N LYS A 372 22.25 -39.01 48.05
CA LYS A 372 22.05 -38.44 46.71
C LYS A 372 21.31 -37.08 46.72
N GLU A 373 21.68 -36.19 45.80
CA GLU A 373 21.10 -34.85 45.63
C GLU A 373 20.76 -34.56 44.16
N LEU A 374 19.77 -33.70 43.92
CA LEU A 374 19.45 -33.21 42.58
C LEU A 374 20.33 -32.00 42.24
N THR A 375 21.10 -32.11 41.16
CA THR A 375 21.96 -31.04 40.63
C THR A 375 21.51 -30.63 39.23
N PRO A 376 21.54 -29.33 38.88
CA PRO A 376 21.15 -28.86 37.56
C PRO A 376 22.24 -29.18 36.51
N GLU A 377 21.82 -29.57 35.31
CA GLU A 377 22.66 -29.84 34.14
C GLU A 377 22.03 -29.17 32.91
N THR A 378 22.82 -28.44 32.14
CA THR A 378 22.37 -27.80 30.90
C THR A 378 22.67 -28.72 29.72
N ILE A 379 21.66 -29.00 28.90
CA ILE A 379 21.78 -29.83 27.69
C ILE A 379 21.22 -29.09 26.47
N PRO A 380 21.61 -29.47 25.23
CA PRO A 380 21.00 -28.92 24.02
C PRO A 380 19.48 -29.14 23.96
N ASP A 381 18.77 -28.21 23.32
CA ASP A 381 17.33 -28.30 23.03
C ASP A 381 17.06 -28.27 21.52
N PRO A 382 17.20 -29.42 20.83
CA PRO A 382 17.02 -29.50 19.38
C PRO A 382 15.59 -29.16 18.92
N GLU A 383 14.57 -29.48 19.73
CA GLU A 383 13.18 -29.22 19.38
C GLU A 383 12.90 -27.71 19.31
N ALA A 384 13.40 -26.96 20.29
CA ALA A 384 13.28 -25.50 20.29
C ALA A 384 14.03 -24.86 19.10
N TYR A 385 15.22 -25.37 18.76
CA TYR A 385 15.97 -24.94 17.59
C TYR A 385 15.21 -25.22 16.28
N GLU A 386 14.70 -26.44 16.10
CA GLU A 386 13.96 -26.83 14.90
C GLU A 386 12.70 -25.97 14.70
N GLU A 387 11.97 -25.68 15.77
CA GLU A 387 10.80 -24.79 15.71
C GLU A 387 11.19 -23.37 15.28
N ALA A 388 12.25 -22.81 15.87
CA ALA A 388 12.74 -21.48 15.53
C ALA A 388 13.25 -21.43 14.08
N TYR A 389 14.01 -22.43 13.64
CA TYR A 389 14.54 -22.53 12.29
C TYR A 389 13.42 -22.60 11.26
N LYS A 390 12.37 -23.40 11.51
CA LYS A 390 11.22 -23.52 10.60
C LYS A 390 10.43 -22.21 10.46
N LYS A 391 10.27 -21.47 11.56
CA LYS A 391 9.65 -20.13 11.53
C LYS A 391 10.45 -19.16 10.68
N TRP A 392 11.77 -19.12 10.90
CA TRP A 392 12.69 -18.31 10.11
C TRP A 392 12.64 -18.69 8.62
N GLN A 393 12.72 -19.99 8.30
CA GLN A 393 12.68 -20.48 6.93
C GLN A 393 11.40 -20.06 6.21
N THR A 394 10.24 -20.20 6.87
CA THR A 394 8.94 -19.81 6.30
C THR A 394 8.89 -18.31 6.01
N ALA A 395 9.37 -17.47 6.94
CA ALA A 395 9.44 -16.02 6.75
C ALA A 395 10.38 -15.64 5.60
N MET A 396 11.52 -16.31 5.50
CA MET A 396 12.49 -16.11 4.42
C MET A 396 11.91 -16.47 3.05
N GLU A 397 11.24 -17.62 2.93
CA GLU A 397 10.61 -18.06 1.68
C GLU A 397 9.52 -17.08 1.20
N GLN A 398 8.69 -16.58 2.12
CA GLN A 398 7.68 -15.56 1.80
C GLN A 398 8.32 -14.25 1.34
N ALA A 399 9.34 -13.78 2.06
CA ALA A 399 10.02 -12.53 1.75
C ALA A 399 10.72 -12.58 0.38
N LEU A 400 11.41 -13.68 0.09
CA LEU A 400 12.04 -13.92 -1.22
C LEU A 400 11.00 -14.04 -2.34
N GLY A 401 9.82 -14.60 -2.07
CA GLY A 401 8.71 -14.66 -3.01
C GLY A 401 8.25 -13.28 -3.47
N VAL A 402 8.13 -12.32 -2.53
CA VAL A 402 7.82 -10.92 -2.84
C VAL A 402 8.96 -10.27 -3.62
N LEU A 403 10.21 -10.40 -3.14
CA LEU A 403 11.37 -9.77 -3.77
C LEU A 403 11.54 -10.21 -5.24
N ASN A 404 11.36 -11.50 -5.53
CA ASN A 404 11.49 -12.05 -6.88
C ASN A 404 10.36 -11.63 -7.82
N GLY A 405 9.24 -11.13 -7.28
CA GLY A 405 8.13 -10.57 -8.05
C GLY A 405 8.29 -9.09 -8.38
N LEU A 406 9.30 -8.41 -7.80
CA LEU A 406 9.57 -7.00 -8.01
C LEU A 406 10.74 -6.84 -8.99
N ASP A 407 10.63 -5.88 -9.92
CA ASP A 407 11.76 -5.48 -10.75
C ASP A 407 12.79 -4.75 -9.92
N ARG A 408 14.08 -5.08 -10.13
CA ARG A 408 15.18 -4.46 -9.40
C ARG A 408 15.35 -2.98 -9.74
N TYR A 409 15.12 -2.64 -11.00
CA TYR A 409 15.32 -1.30 -11.53
C TYR A 409 14.03 -0.81 -12.16
N LEU A 410 13.79 0.49 -12.01
CA LEU A 410 12.81 1.25 -12.78
C LEU A 410 13.55 2.20 -13.72
N THR A 411 12.88 2.62 -14.77
CA THR A 411 13.38 3.65 -15.69
C THR A 411 12.89 5.02 -15.21
N ASP A 412 13.79 5.99 -15.20
CA ASP A 412 13.50 7.39 -14.88
C ASP A 412 13.90 8.28 -16.05
N ASP A 413 12.97 9.13 -16.49
CA ASP A 413 13.13 10.01 -17.66
C ASP A 413 13.76 11.33 -17.22
N GLN A 414 15.05 11.50 -17.47
CA GLN A 414 15.73 12.77 -17.19
C GLN A 414 15.57 13.72 -18.37
N ILE A 415 14.62 14.66 -18.25
CA ILE A 415 14.34 15.67 -19.27
C ILE A 415 15.28 16.85 -19.13
N THR A 416 16.13 17.08 -20.13
CA THR A 416 16.95 18.29 -20.24
C THR A 416 16.39 19.21 -21.31
N VAL A 417 15.86 20.37 -20.88
CA VAL A 417 15.27 21.37 -21.76
C VAL A 417 16.35 22.24 -22.42
N THR A 418 16.23 22.48 -23.73
CA THR A 418 17.16 23.32 -24.51
C THR A 418 16.68 24.77 -24.61
N ASP A 419 15.37 25.00 -24.77
CA ASP A 419 14.71 26.31 -24.76
C ASP A 419 13.53 26.29 -23.79
N ALA A 420 13.62 27.03 -22.69
CA ALA A 420 12.63 26.99 -21.61
C ALA A 420 11.26 27.55 -22.02
N ASP A 421 11.24 28.60 -22.85
CA ASP A 421 9.99 29.26 -23.24
C ASP A 421 9.24 28.39 -24.27
N GLU A 422 9.98 27.80 -25.22
CA GLU A 422 9.40 26.90 -26.21
C GLU A 422 8.99 25.56 -25.60
N ALA A 423 9.79 24.99 -24.70
CA ALA A 423 9.40 23.78 -23.98
C ALA A 423 8.13 24.01 -23.16
N GLN A 424 8.02 25.14 -22.45
CA GLN A 424 6.81 25.44 -21.67
C GLN A 424 5.57 25.55 -22.55
N TRP A 425 5.68 26.06 -23.79
CA TRP A 425 4.57 26.07 -24.75
C TRP A 425 4.05 24.66 -25.01
N TYR A 426 4.95 23.71 -25.28
CA TYR A 426 4.58 22.33 -25.59
C TYR A 426 4.17 21.53 -24.34
N VAL A 427 4.72 21.83 -23.16
CA VAL A 427 4.23 21.33 -21.86
C VAL A 427 2.75 21.69 -21.68
N ASN A 428 2.40 22.97 -21.89
CA ASN A 428 1.01 23.42 -21.74
C ASN A 428 0.07 22.73 -22.74
N LEU A 429 0.55 22.47 -23.96
CA LEU A 429 -0.20 21.76 -25.00
C LEU A 429 -0.40 20.29 -24.61
N TRP A 430 0.67 19.61 -24.17
CA TRP A 430 0.62 18.23 -23.68
C TRP A 430 -0.45 18.10 -22.60
N HIS A 431 -0.40 18.92 -21.55
CA HIS A 431 -1.38 18.82 -20.47
C HIS A 431 -2.81 19.16 -20.89
N ARG A 432 -3.00 19.99 -21.92
CA ARG A 432 -4.33 20.28 -22.46
C ARG A 432 -4.90 19.12 -23.29
N MET A 433 -4.03 18.31 -23.89
CA MET A 433 -4.38 17.13 -24.69
C MET A 433 -4.46 15.86 -23.84
N ASN A 434 -3.60 15.73 -22.83
CA ASN A 434 -3.41 14.54 -22.01
C ASN A 434 -4.13 14.59 -20.66
N GLY A 435 -4.20 15.77 -20.04
CA GLY A 435 -4.51 15.93 -18.62
C GLY A 435 -3.26 16.25 -17.80
N ALA A 436 -3.38 16.18 -16.47
CA ALA A 436 -2.33 16.63 -15.54
C ALA A 436 -1.10 15.72 -15.46
N SER A 437 -1.15 14.55 -16.10
CA SER A 437 -0.10 13.54 -16.06
C SER A 437 0.99 13.80 -17.12
N ASP A 438 2.24 13.56 -16.75
CA ASP A 438 3.38 13.55 -17.69
C ASP A 438 3.40 12.25 -18.52
N TYR A 439 2.62 11.25 -18.12
CA TYR A 439 2.49 9.97 -18.79
C TYR A 439 1.16 9.90 -19.54
N LYS A 440 1.15 9.33 -20.74
CA LYS A 440 -0.09 9.27 -21.50
C LYS A 440 -1.07 8.31 -20.86
N ALA A 441 -2.22 8.83 -20.42
CA ALA A 441 -3.27 8.04 -19.80
C ALA A 441 -3.81 6.96 -20.74
N GLU A 442 -3.83 5.71 -20.27
CA GLU A 442 -4.53 4.61 -20.94
C GLU A 442 -6.04 4.72 -20.70
N ILE A 443 -6.82 4.78 -21.78
CA ILE A 443 -8.26 4.99 -21.71
C ILE A 443 -8.97 3.75 -22.27
N GLU A 444 -9.74 3.06 -21.42
CA GLU A 444 -10.40 1.82 -21.80
C GLU A 444 -11.27 2.00 -23.06
N GLY A 445 -10.93 1.26 -24.12
CA GLY A 445 -11.67 1.24 -25.38
C GLY A 445 -11.47 2.46 -26.28
N VAL A 446 -10.50 3.35 -25.97
CA VAL A 446 -10.18 4.53 -26.78
C VAL A 446 -8.70 4.49 -27.20
N GLU A 447 -8.43 4.45 -28.50
CA GLU A 447 -7.06 4.53 -29.05
C GLU A 447 -6.57 5.99 -28.98
N ASN A 448 -5.54 6.26 -28.17
CA ASN A 448 -4.97 7.60 -27.96
C ASN A 448 -3.44 7.66 -28.24
N GLY A 449 -2.88 6.66 -28.91
CA GLY A 449 -1.48 6.61 -29.35
C GLY A 449 -0.59 5.70 -28.50
N ALA A 450 0.72 5.97 -28.50
CA ALA A 450 1.72 5.27 -27.70
C ALA A 450 1.50 5.51 -26.21
N HIS A 451 1.74 4.48 -25.39
CA HIS A 451 1.61 4.50 -23.94
C HIS A 451 2.92 4.04 -23.30
N PRO A 452 3.25 4.53 -22.10
CA PRO A 452 4.50 4.18 -21.42
C PRO A 452 4.49 2.73 -20.93
N GLU A 453 5.67 2.14 -20.78
CA GLU A 453 5.83 0.80 -20.17
C GLU A 453 5.61 0.86 -18.66
N THR A 454 5.09 -0.19 -18.04
CA THR A 454 4.77 -0.23 -16.59
C THR A 454 5.97 -0.15 -15.62
N HIS A 455 7.16 0.17 -16.12
CA HIS A 455 8.42 0.19 -15.36
C HIS A 455 9.02 1.60 -15.19
N TYR A 456 8.24 2.66 -15.46
CA TYR A 456 8.68 4.03 -15.20
C TYR A 456 8.39 4.47 -13.75
N LEU A 457 9.36 5.10 -13.10
CA LEU A 457 9.23 5.55 -11.70
C LEU A 457 8.10 6.58 -11.53
N GLY A 458 8.11 7.64 -12.35
CA GLY A 458 7.10 8.70 -12.24
C GLY A 458 5.69 8.23 -12.60
N GLN A 459 5.54 7.20 -13.45
CA GLN A 459 4.23 6.68 -13.82
C GLN A 459 3.52 6.04 -12.62
N GLN A 460 4.21 5.22 -11.83
CA GLN A 460 3.61 4.58 -10.65
C GLN A 460 3.13 5.62 -9.63
N GLU A 461 3.94 6.65 -9.38
CA GLU A 461 3.59 7.73 -8.46
C GLU A 461 2.35 8.49 -8.94
N GLU A 462 2.23 8.75 -10.24
CA GLU A 462 1.06 9.42 -10.81
C GLU A 462 -0.20 8.54 -10.81
N GLU A 463 -0.07 7.25 -11.12
CA GLU A 463 -1.18 6.28 -11.04
C GLU A 463 -1.76 6.23 -9.63
N GLU A 464 -0.93 6.24 -8.59
CA GLU A 464 -1.39 6.34 -7.20
C GLU A 464 -2.00 7.70 -6.88
N LYS A 465 -1.37 8.80 -7.30
CA LYS A 465 -1.82 10.17 -7.05
C LYS A 465 -3.22 10.43 -7.59
N TYR A 466 -3.54 9.85 -8.74
CA TYR A 466 -4.82 10.04 -9.43
C TYR A 466 -5.77 8.84 -9.29
N ALA A 467 -5.40 7.81 -8.53
CA ALA A 467 -6.23 6.63 -8.27
C ALA A 467 -7.63 7.03 -7.76
N GLY A 468 -8.68 6.58 -8.48
CA GLY A 468 -10.07 6.82 -8.11
C GLY A 468 -10.63 8.19 -8.50
N MET A 469 -9.90 9.02 -9.27
CA MET A 469 -10.42 10.27 -9.83
C MET A 469 -10.99 10.05 -11.24
N GLU A 470 -12.30 9.75 -11.34
CA GLU A 470 -12.97 9.42 -12.62
C GLU A 470 -13.38 10.65 -13.47
N ASN A 471 -13.10 11.88 -13.00
CA ASN A 471 -13.57 13.08 -13.69
C ASN A 471 -12.63 13.53 -14.83
N SER A 472 -13.03 13.20 -16.05
CA SER A 472 -12.83 13.92 -17.33
C SER A 472 -11.46 14.57 -17.56
N LEU A 473 -11.15 15.73 -16.98
CA LEU A 473 -9.93 16.48 -17.31
C LEU A 473 -8.62 15.81 -16.82
N ILE A 474 -8.70 14.95 -15.80
CA ILE A 474 -7.52 14.29 -15.22
C ILE A 474 -7.09 13.07 -16.05
N ASN A 475 -8.04 12.40 -16.73
CA ASN A 475 -7.81 11.15 -17.47
C ASN A 475 -7.88 11.34 -19.01
N GLY A 476 -7.61 12.55 -19.53
CA GLY A 476 -7.54 12.78 -20.98
C GLY A 476 -8.88 12.86 -21.73
N LEU A 477 -10.02 12.99 -21.03
CA LEU A 477 -11.35 13.02 -21.65
C LEU A 477 -12.14 14.32 -21.39
N THR A 478 -12.98 14.73 -22.32
CA THR A 478 -13.99 15.78 -22.11
C THR A 478 -15.15 15.27 -21.25
N ALA A 479 -15.99 16.18 -20.74
CA ALA A 479 -17.11 15.82 -19.87
C ALA A 479 -18.11 14.86 -20.54
N ASN A 480 -18.04 14.77 -21.87
CA ASN A 480 -18.87 13.90 -22.72
C ASN A 480 -18.16 12.59 -23.12
N GLY A 481 -16.99 12.27 -22.54
CA GLY A 481 -16.25 11.04 -22.78
C GLY A 481 -15.50 10.97 -24.12
N LYS A 482 -15.20 12.11 -24.75
CA LYS A 482 -14.35 12.18 -25.96
C LYS A 482 -12.92 12.55 -25.57
N LEU A 483 -11.93 12.28 -26.40
CA LEU A 483 -10.56 12.79 -26.19
C LEU A 483 -10.56 14.32 -26.02
N LEU A 484 -9.66 14.85 -25.19
CA LEU A 484 -9.52 16.30 -24.97
C LEU A 484 -9.08 17.09 -26.20
N TRP A 485 -8.69 16.41 -27.28
CA TRP A 485 -8.17 17.00 -28.50
C TRP A 485 -8.81 16.39 -29.76
N THR A 486 -8.66 17.09 -30.88
CA THR A 486 -9.02 16.60 -32.22
C THR A 486 -8.14 17.25 -33.27
N VAL A 487 -7.94 16.59 -34.41
CA VAL A 487 -7.22 17.17 -35.55
C VAL A 487 -8.09 18.21 -36.23
N LEU A 488 -7.51 19.37 -36.54
CA LEU A 488 -8.05 20.32 -37.49
C LEU A 488 -7.28 20.21 -38.81
N GLU A 489 -7.98 19.77 -39.85
CA GLU A 489 -7.41 19.58 -41.18
C GLU A 489 -6.65 20.83 -41.65
N ASP A 490 -5.49 20.64 -42.30
CA ASP A 490 -4.58 21.73 -42.69
C ASP A 490 -5.26 22.85 -43.50
N GLY A 491 -6.23 22.49 -44.35
CA GLY A 491 -7.01 23.45 -45.11
C GLY A 491 -7.84 24.41 -44.24
N LEU A 492 -8.41 23.91 -43.13
CA LEU A 492 -9.14 24.72 -42.15
C LEU A 492 -8.19 25.43 -41.19
N MET A 493 -7.07 24.79 -40.84
CA MET A 493 -6.02 25.37 -40.01
C MET A 493 -5.48 26.69 -40.59
N ASN A 494 -5.34 26.74 -41.91
CA ASN A 494 -4.86 27.92 -42.64
C ASN A 494 -6.00 28.84 -43.15
N SER A 495 -7.27 28.55 -42.82
CA SER A 495 -8.43 29.32 -43.30
C SER A 495 -8.83 30.43 -42.32
N ALA A 496 -8.53 31.67 -42.68
CA ALA A 496 -9.00 32.84 -41.92
C ALA A 496 -10.53 32.98 -41.93
N GLU A 497 -11.19 32.52 -42.99
CA GLU A 497 -12.65 32.56 -43.13
C GLU A 497 -13.31 31.61 -42.12
N TYR A 498 -12.76 30.39 -41.97
CA TYR A 498 -13.26 29.40 -41.03
C TYR A 498 -13.18 29.90 -39.58
N LEU A 499 -12.00 30.39 -39.17
CA LEU A 499 -11.80 30.83 -37.79
C LEU A 499 -12.64 32.07 -37.46
N ASN A 500 -12.68 33.07 -38.35
CA ASN A 500 -13.51 34.26 -38.17
C ASN A 500 -14.99 33.90 -38.03
N TYR A 501 -15.49 33.02 -38.90
CA TYR A 501 -16.87 32.56 -38.83
C TYR A 501 -17.14 31.82 -37.52
N GLY A 502 -16.24 30.91 -37.14
CA GLY A 502 -16.43 30.08 -35.97
C GLY A 502 -16.47 30.86 -34.66
N LEU A 503 -15.57 31.84 -34.51
CA LEU A 503 -15.52 32.70 -33.31
C LEU A 503 -16.70 33.67 -33.25
N LYS A 504 -17.13 34.26 -34.39
CA LYS A 504 -18.26 35.20 -34.42
C LYS A 504 -19.61 34.53 -34.17
N ASN A 505 -19.78 33.28 -34.62
CA ASN A 505 -21.02 32.53 -34.46
C ASN A 505 -21.02 31.62 -33.22
N GLY A 506 -19.95 31.61 -32.43
CA GLY A 506 -19.85 30.84 -31.19
C GLY A 506 -19.77 29.33 -31.38
N THR A 507 -19.45 28.85 -32.59
CA THR A 507 -19.17 27.42 -32.81
C THR A 507 -17.77 27.04 -32.35
N LEU A 508 -16.88 28.03 -32.24
CA LEU A 508 -15.53 27.89 -31.70
C LEU A 508 -15.35 28.82 -30.51
N THR A 509 -14.62 28.36 -29.50
CA THR A 509 -14.21 29.16 -28.34
C THR A 509 -12.69 29.31 -28.34
N LEU A 510 -12.19 30.47 -27.94
CA LEU A 510 -10.77 30.71 -27.75
C LEU A 510 -10.43 30.45 -26.28
N GLU A 511 -9.45 29.60 -26.02
CA GLU A 511 -8.82 29.49 -24.70
C GLU A 511 -7.43 30.14 -24.74
N ARG A 512 -7.04 30.80 -23.65
CA ARG A 512 -5.68 31.34 -23.47
C ARG A 512 -5.07 30.72 -22.23
N VAL A 513 -3.78 30.39 -22.29
CA VAL A 513 -3.02 30.00 -21.10
C VAL A 513 -2.86 31.20 -20.17
N ASN A 514 -3.25 31.01 -18.91
CA ASN A 514 -2.94 31.93 -17.81
C ASN A 514 -2.09 31.19 -16.78
N PHE A 515 -0.99 31.80 -16.36
CA PHE A 515 -0.14 31.29 -15.29
C PHE A 515 -0.74 31.72 -13.93
N SER A 516 -0.98 30.79 -13.01
CA SER A 516 -1.18 31.15 -11.59
C SER A 516 0.14 31.66 -11.00
N GLU A 517 0.06 32.43 -9.91
CA GLU A 517 1.18 33.22 -9.36
C GLU A 517 2.52 32.44 -9.29
N PRO A 518 3.66 33.04 -9.71
CA PRO A 518 4.98 32.39 -9.73
C PRO A 518 5.63 32.27 -8.34
N THR A 519 4.86 32.26 -7.27
CA THR A 519 5.36 32.30 -5.89
C THR A 519 5.08 31.00 -5.16
N GLU A 520 5.77 29.93 -5.51
CA GLU A 520 6.18 28.88 -4.58
C GLU A 520 7.27 28.05 -5.29
N ASP A 521 8.40 27.82 -4.60
CA ASP A 521 9.52 27.01 -5.09
C ASP A 521 9.02 25.59 -5.40
N GLY A 522 8.75 25.32 -6.68
CA GLY A 522 8.40 24.04 -7.26
C GLY A 522 8.54 24.17 -8.78
N SER A 523 9.06 23.15 -9.45
CA SER A 523 9.36 23.14 -10.90
C SER A 523 8.27 23.87 -11.70
N GLY A 524 8.66 24.90 -12.48
CA GLY A 524 7.76 25.85 -13.18
C GLY A 524 6.83 25.26 -14.25
N ILE A 525 6.48 23.99 -14.13
CA ILE A 525 5.71 23.13 -15.04
C ILE A 525 4.26 22.99 -14.52
N GLU A 526 3.98 23.19 -13.22
CA GLU A 526 2.78 22.61 -12.61
C GLU A 526 1.45 23.40 -12.67
N GLN A 527 1.35 24.66 -13.11
CA GLN A 527 0.06 25.37 -13.01
C GLN A 527 -0.27 26.37 -14.14
N ALA A 528 -0.26 25.88 -15.38
CA ALA A 528 -0.89 26.58 -16.49
C ALA A 528 -2.40 26.29 -16.54
N THR A 529 -3.24 27.32 -16.49
CA THR A 529 -4.70 27.17 -16.62
C THR A 529 -5.19 27.71 -17.96
N TRP A 530 -5.83 26.86 -18.76
CA TRP A 530 -6.50 27.26 -19.98
C TRP A 530 -7.82 27.95 -19.63
N THR A 531 -7.94 29.23 -19.95
CA THR A 531 -9.14 30.03 -19.63
C THR A 531 -9.84 30.46 -20.91
N ALA A 532 -11.14 30.18 -20.99
CA ALA A 532 -11.97 30.64 -22.09
C ALA A 532 -12.04 32.17 -22.13
N ILE A 533 -11.79 32.75 -23.29
CA ILE A 533 -11.88 34.18 -23.56
C ILE A 533 -12.67 34.42 -24.84
N ILE A 534 -13.34 35.57 -24.91
CA ILE A 534 -13.85 36.08 -26.18
C ILE A 534 -12.70 36.74 -26.95
N TYR A 535 -12.68 36.59 -28.27
CA TYR A 535 -11.60 37.10 -29.12
C TYR A 535 -11.37 38.62 -28.95
N SER A 536 -12.40 39.40 -28.60
CA SER A 536 -12.30 40.85 -28.39
C SER A 536 -11.52 41.23 -27.13
N ASN A 537 -11.30 40.29 -26.22
CA ASN A 537 -10.50 40.49 -25.01
C ASN A 537 -9.03 40.10 -25.21
N ALA A 538 -8.67 39.50 -26.36
CA ALA A 538 -7.29 39.20 -26.69
C ALA A 538 -6.59 40.48 -27.19
N LEU A 539 -5.50 40.88 -26.53
CA LEU A 539 -4.75 42.10 -26.88
C LEU A 539 -4.06 42.01 -28.25
N ASP A 540 -3.78 40.79 -28.69
CA ASP A 540 -3.03 40.50 -29.91
C ASP A 540 -3.96 40.28 -31.13
N ILE A 541 -5.27 40.20 -30.90
CA ILE A 541 -6.29 40.06 -31.94
C ILE A 541 -6.94 41.41 -32.18
N SER A 542 -7.13 41.75 -33.45
CA SER A 542 -7.73 43.01 -33.86
C SER A 542 -8.69 42.78 -35.01
N GLU A 543 -9.78 43.55 -35.06
CA GLU A 543 -10.73 43.54 -36.18
C GLU A 543 -10.52 44.74 -37.09
N GLU A 544 -10.62 44.52 -38.39
CA GLU A 544 -10.63 45.57 -39.41
C GLU A 544 -11.73 45.35 -40.43
N GLU A 545 -12.20 46.43 -41.03
CA GLU A 545 -13.17 46.39 -42.13
C GLU A 545 -12.64 45.57 -43.31
N ASN A 546 -13.47 44.69 -43.87
CA ASN A 546 -13.11 43.93 -45.05
C ASN A 546 -13.24 44.81 -46.32
N GLU A 547 -12.22 45.65 -46.59
CA GLU A 547 -12.24 46.58 -47.73
C GLU A 547 -12.57 45.90 -49.07
N LYS A 548 -12.15 44.64 -49.27
CA LYS A 548 -12.48 43.89 -50.49
C LYS A 548 -13.95 43.51 -50.57
N ALA A 549 -14.54 43.04 -49.46
CA ALA A 549 -15.98 42.73 -49.39
C ALA A 549 -16.80 44.01 -49.56
N ILE A 550 -16.43 45.08 -48.86
CA ILE A 550 -17.05 46.41 -48.96
C ILE A 550 -16.98 46.92 -50.41
N THR A 551 -15.81 46.90 -51.04
CA THR A 551 -15.63 47.38 -52.43
C THR A 551 -16.48 46.54 -53.40
N LYS A 552 -16.50 45.23 -53.24
CA LYS A 552 -17.31 44.33 -54.09
C LYS A 552 -18.80 44.56 -53.89
N ALA A 553 -19.24 44.76 -52.65
CA ALA A 553 -20.62 45.05 -52.31
C ALA A 553 -21.05 46.44 -52.80
N GLU A 554 -20.19 47.46 -52.68
CA GLU A 554 -20.40 48.80 -53.22
C GLU A 554 -20.63 48.76 -54.73
N VAL A 555 -19.74 48.08 -55.49
CA VAL A 555 -19.89 47.94 -56.94
C VAL A 555 -21.21 47.24 -57.30
N LYS A 556 -21.56 46.15 -56.59
CA LYS A 556 -22.84 45.44 -56.81
C LYS A 556 -24.04 46.32 -56.49
N TYR A 557 -24.00 47.06 -55.38
CA TYR A 557 -25.05 47.95 -54.94
C TYR A 557 -25.27 49.07 -55.95
N GLN A 558 -24.21 49.76 -56.38
CA GLN A 558 -24.27 50.81 -57.39
C GLN A 558 -24.85 50.30 -58.71
N GLN A 559 -24.43 49.12 -59.16
CA GLN A 559 -24.97 48.50 -60.38
C GLN A 559 -26.46 48.15 -60.22
N ALA A 560 -26.84 47.53 -59.09
CA ALA A 560 -28.22 47.18 -58.81
C ALA A 560 -29.12 48.43 -58.73
N MET A 561 -28.69 49.48 -58.06
CA MET A 561 -29.42 50.75 -57.95
C MET A 561 -29.60 51.40 -59.31
N LYS A 562 -28.56 51.45 -60.14
CA LYS A 562 -28.65 51.99 -61.51
C LYS A 562 -29.67 51.22 -62.36
N ASP A 563 -29.67 49.89 -62.28
CA ASP A 563 -30.61 49.05 -63.03
C ASP A 563 -32.05 49.20 -62.50
N ILE A 564 -32.22 49.35 -61.19
CA ILE A 564 -33.52 49.61 -60.55
C ILE A 564 -34.05 50.98 -60.97
N GLU A 565 -33.26 52.05 -60.85
CA GLU A 565 -33.66 53.41 -61.25
C GLU A 565 -34.03 53.48 -62.73
N ALA A 566 -33.27 52.80 -63.60
CA ALA A 566 -33.58 52.74 -65.02
C ALA A 566 -34.93 52.06 -65.28
N LYS A 567 -35.23 50.96 -64.58
CA LYS A 567 -36.53 50.27 -64.67
C LYS A 567 -37.67 51.07 -64.04
N ASP A 568 -37.43 51.72 -62.91
CA ASP A 568 -38.43 52.55 -62.23
C ASP A 568 -38.86 53.71 -63.13
N LYS A 569 -37.89 54.38 -63.76
CA LYS A 569 -38.14 55.42 -64.76
C LYS A 569 -38.88 54.89 -66.00
N GLN A 570 -38.62 53.67 -66.43
CA GLN A 570 -39.38 53.04 -67.51
C GLN A 570 -40.84 52.80 -67.09
N TYR A 571 -41.05 52.26 -65.90
CA TYR A 571 -42.38 52.03 -65.33
C TYR A 571 -43.16 53.33 -65.11
N ASP A 572 -42.53 54.40 -64.64
CA ASP A 572 -43.15 55.72 -64.52
C ASP A 572 -43.60 56.27 -65.87
N ASN A 573 -42.76 56.13 -66.90
CA ASN A 573 -43.13 56.54 -68.25
C ASN A 573 -44.28 55.69 -68.82
N MET A 574 -44.31 54.39 -68.52
CA MET A 574 -45.40 53.50 -68.92
C MET A 574 -46.70 53.85 -68.19
N ILE A 575 -46.69 54.04 -66.87
CA ILE A 575 -47.85 54.47 -66.09
C ILE A 575 -48.38 55.81 -66.63
N ARG A 576 -47.52 56.81 -66.82
CA ARG A 576 -47.93 58.12 -67.36
C ARG A 576 -48.58 58.01 -68.74
N ARG A 577 -48.08 57.12 -69.61
CA ARG A 577 -48.70 56.83 -70.92
C ARG A 577 -50.05 56.15 -70.76
N LEU A 578 -50.14 55.11 -69.91
CA LEU A 578 -51.38 54.41 -69.61
C LEU A 578 -52.43 55.35 -69.02
N ASP A 579 -52.06 56.28 -68.13
CA ASP A 579 -52.96 57.29 -67.57
C ASP A 579 -53.45 58.27 -68.65
N THR A 580 -52.55 58.70 -69.55
CA THR A 580 -52.92 59.56 -70.68
C THR A 580 -53.89 58.84 -71.62
N GLU A 581 -53.62 57.57 -71.94
CA GLU A 581 -54.49 56.73 -72.75
C GLU A 581 -55.82 56.45 -72.07
N HIS A 582 -55.81 56.15 -70.76
CA HIS A 582 -57.00 55.94 -69.96
C HIS A 582 -57.89 57.18 -69.96
N ASN A 583 -57.32 58.37 -69.71
CA ASN A 583 -58.06 59.64 -69.77
C ASN A 583 -58.66 59.93 -71.16
N ALA A 584 -57.92 59.63 -72.23
CA ALA A 584 -58.42 59.78 -73.60
C ALA A 584 -59.56 58.80 -73.89
N LEU A 585 -59.42 57.53 -73.50
CA LEU A 585 -60.45 56.50 -73.64
C LEU A 585 -61.68 56.79 -72.79
N GLN A 586 -61.50 57.31 -71.58
CA GLN A 586 -62.59 57.72 -70.70
C GLN A 586 -63.39 58.87 -71.32
N THR A 587 -62.70 59.87 -71.87
CA THR A 587 -63.34 60.98 -72.61
C THR A 587 -64.11 60.45 -73.83
N GLU A 588 -63.54 59.49 -74.56
CA GLU A 588 -64.20 58.84 -75.70
C GLU A 588 -65.42 58.02 -75.27
N TYR A 589 -65.29 57.27 -74.17
CA TYR A 589 -66.36 56.49 -73.55
C TYR A 589 -67.55 57.39 -73.17
N ASP A 590 -67.29 58.49 -72.47
CA ASP A 590 -68.33 59.44 -72.06
C ASP A 590 -69.00 60.12 -73.25
N SER A 591 -68.23 60.46 -74.29
CA SER A 591 -68.75 60.99 -75.56
C SER A 591 -69.70 60.00 -76.25
N ILE A 592 -69.31 58.73 -76.39
CA ILE A 592 -70.14 57.69 -77.02
C ILE A 592 -71.37 57.37 -76.16
N LYS A 593 -71.20 57.26 -74.84
CA LYS A 593 -72.31 57.06 -73.89
C LYS A 593 -73.35 58.17 -74.02
N ASN A 594 -72.91 59.42 -74.13
CA ASN A 594 -73.80 60.56 -74.39
C ASN A 594 -74.52 60.45 -75.75
N VAL A 595 -73.84 60.00 -76.81
CA VAL A 595 -74.46 59.77 -78.12
C VAL A 595 -75.51 58.65 -78.07
N ILE A 596 -75.22 57.55 -77.37
CA ILE A 596 -76.17 56.46 -77.14
C ILE A 596 -77.38 56.97 -76.35
N GLY A 597 -77.17 57.71 -75.26
CA GLY A 597 -78.23 58.33 -74.46
C GLY A 597 -79.16 59.21 -75.30
N LYS A 598 -78.59 60.11 -76.11
CA LYS A 598 -79.37 60.96 -77.04
C LYS A 598 -80.15 60.15 -78.09
N ASN A 599 -79.59 59.04 -78.58
CA ASN A 599 -80.29 58.17 -79.55
C ASN A 599 -81.43 57.39 -78.90
N ILE A 600 -81.24 56.91 -77.66
CA ILE A 600 -82.30 56.25 -76.88
C ILE A 600 -83.43 57.23 -76.60
N GLU A 601 -83.12 58.45 -76.13
CA GLU A 601 -84.12 59.51 -75.91
C GLU A 601 -84.91 59.85 -77.18
N ARG A 602 -84.23 59.98 -78.33
CA ARG A 602 -84.88 60.21 -79.62
C ARG A 602 -85.79 59.05 -80.02
N THR A 603 -85.33 57.82 -79.82
CA THR A 603 -86.10 56.62 -80.17
C THR A 603 -87.33 56.50 -79.26
N LEU A 604 -87.17 56.67 -77.94
CA LEU A 604 -88.27 56.67 -76.98
C LEU A 604 -89.31 57.75 -77.28
N LYS A 605 -88.88 58.99 -77.60
CA LYS A 605 -89.77 60.07 -78.04
C LYS A 605 -90.52 59.77 -79.34
N MET A 606 -90.03 58.84 -80.16
CA MET A 606 -90.66 58.46 -81.41
C MET A 606 -91.71 57.35 -81.22
N TYR A 607 -91.66 56.63 -80.08
CA TYR A 607 -92.61 55.57 -79.70
C TYR A 607 -93.54 55.95 -78.53
N SER A 608 -93.38 57.14 -77.95
CA SER A 608 -94.32 57.80 -77.03
C SER A 608 -95.22 58.77 -77.80
#